data_AF-A0A9D2BID1-F1
#
_entry.id   AF-A0A9D2BID1-F1
#
_cell.length_a   1.000
_cell.length_b   1.000
_cell.length_c   1.000
_cell.angle_alpha   90.00
_cell.angle_beta   90.00
_cell.angle_gamma   90.00
#
_symmetry.space_group_name_H-M   'P 1'
#
loop_
_entity.id
_entity.type
_entity.pdbx_description
1 polymer ?
#
loop_
_entity_poly.entity_id
_entity_poly.type
_entity_poly.pdbx_seq_one_letter_code
_entity_poly.pdbx_strand_id
1 'polypeptide(L)'
;MIEINRETMKEEIRQRLISIFSLPETRFAMVKKLYIPKTTDRETLEDLAAEAVARCYHDFVSDIDIHVHVGLPPETFADPEEYLSRIDRFGFDGSCCLGKVFVKDSSMYRIILKNGMRYDFIFDLTEDPHAEKLFLLPPAEDTTRPTVKLWPAENIDRFWFESGYALTRLYRDHYLQADQQANLLLNETLILQGTPTHPYNINFCRRGSQDVPEYSLADPNACPYRTDIPGFSHIAGKIYTAAVTYDRLITRRSPAYPQQHQNLFAIWEAYHQNYLERMDILPSQIDP
;
A
#
# COMPACT_ATOMS: atom_id res chain seq x y z
N MET A 1 -14.31 12.88 -0.41
CA MET A 1 -13.21 13.24 0.51
C MET A 1 -12.87 11.97 1.28
N ILE A 2 -11.59 11.67 1.49
CA ILE A 2 -11.19 10.50 2.27
C ILE A 2 -11.31 10.84 3.76
N GLU A 3 -11.98 9.98 4.52
CA GLU A 3 -12.07 10.08 5.97
C GLU A 3 -11.37 8.87 6.59
N ILE A 4 -10.46 9.10 7.54
CA ILE A 4 -9.69 8.05 8.22
C ILE A 4 -9.91 8.21 9.71
N ASN A 5 -10.90 7.48 10.21
CA ASN A 5 -11.32 7.49 11.61
C ASN A 5 -11.70 6.07 12.04
N ARG A 6 -12.10 5.91 13.31
CA ARG A 6 -12.45 4.59 13.85
C ARG A 6 -13.63 3.94 13.14
N GLU A 7 -14.66 4.71 12.78
CA GLU A 7 -15.87 4.18 12.13
C GLU A 7 -15.59 3.69 10.70
N THR A 8 -14.87 4.49 9.92
CA THR A 8 -14.43 4.10 8.57
C THR A 8 -13.50 2.89 8.63
N MET A 9 -12.56 2.85 9.58
CA MET A 9 -11.67 1.70 9.76
C MET A 9 -12.43 0.43 10.16
N LYS A 10 -13.46 0.55 10.99
CA LYS A 10 -14.31 -0.58 11.40
C LYS A 10 -15.04 -1.17 10.21
N GLU A 11 -15.66 -0.33 9.39
CA GLU A 11 -16.34 -0.77 8.18
C GLU A 11 -15.37 -1.45 7.21
N GLU A 12 -14.18 -0.87 7.01
CA GLU A 12 -13.18 -1.46 6.13
C GLU A 12 -12.69 -2.83 6.67
N ILE A 13 -12.32 -2.94 7.95
CA ILE A 13 -11.91 -4.22 8.56
C ILE A 13 -13.02 -5.26 8.42
N ARG A 14 -14.28 -4.89 8.67
CA ARG A 14 -15.43 -5.78 8.53
C ARG A 14 -15.55 -6.32 7.11
N GLN A 15 -15.47 -5.46 6.09
CA GLN A 15 -15.50 -5.88 4.69
C GLN A 15 -14.34 -6.81 4.36
N ARG A 16 -13.13 -6.52 4.87
CA ARG A 16 -11.96 -7.40 4.67
C ARG A 16 -12.17 -8.77 5.32
N LEU A 17 -12.68 -8.83 6.55
CA LEU A 17 -12.99 -10.09 7.21
C LEU A 17 -14.05 -10.90 6.46
N ILE A 18 -15.07 -10.25 5.88
CA ILE A 18 -16.06 -10.91 5.01
C ILE A 18 -15.36 -11.56 3.80
N SER A 19 -14.48 -10.82 3.10
CA SER A 19 -13.72 -11.38 1.97
C SER A 19 -12.82 -12.53 2.39
N ILE A 20 -12.09 -12.38 3.50
CA ILE A 20 -11.19 -13.41 4.05
C ILE A 20 -11.96 -14.69 4.42
N PHE A 21 -13.11 -14.57 5.09
CA PHE A 21 -13.92 -15.70 5.51
C PHE A 21 -14.80 -16.30 4.41
N SER A 22 -14.91 -15.64 3.26
CA SER A 22 -15.55 -16.23 2.08
C SER A 22 -14.75 -17.39 1.47
N LEU A 23 -13.44 -17.43 1.73
CA LEU A 23 -12.56 -18.48 1.24
C LEU A 23 -12.71 -19.76 2.07
N PRO A 24 -12.90 -20.93 1.45
CA PRO A 24 -13.13 -22.19 2.16
C PRO A 24 -11.94 -22.59 3.06
N GLU A 25 -10.71 -22.35 2.60
CA GLU A 25 -9.47 -22.73 3.28
C GLU A 25 -9.12 -21.86 4.50
N THR A 26 -9.73 -20.68 4.63
CA THR A 26 -9.52 -19.82 5.80
C THR A 26 -10.15 -20.47 7.02
N ARG A 27 -9.38 -20.59 8.11
CA ARG A 27 -9.84 -21.17 9.39
C ARG A 27 -10.27 -20.08 10.37
N PHE A 28 -9.42 -19.08 10.57
CA PHE A 28 -9.67 -17.94 11.44
C PHE A 28 -8.71 -16.80 11.10
N ALA A 29 -8.97 -15.62 11.67
CA ALA A 29 -8.07 -14.49 11.60
C ALA A 29 -7.68 -14.03 13.02
N MET A 30 -6.53 -13.36 13.15
CA MET A 30 -6.15 -12.64 14.34
C MET A 30 -5.82 -11.20 14.01
N VAL A 31 -6.33 -10.27 14.81
CA VAL A 31 -6.01 -8.84 14.68
C VAL A 31 -5.48 -8.33 16.02
N LYS A 32 -4.19 -7.95 16.10
CA LYS A 32 -3.50 -7.61 17.36
C LYS A 32 -3.85 -8.55 18.53
N LYS A 33 -3.66 -9.86 18.34
CA LYS A 33 -3.96 -10.93 19.31
C LYS A 33 -5.45 -11.13 19.64
N LEU A 34 -6.39 -10.44 18.98
CA LEU A 34 -7.80 -10.78 19.04
C LEU A 34 -8.04 -11.96 18.12
N TYR A 35 -8.54 -13.07 18.65
CA TYR A 35 -8.96 -14.21 17.84
C TYR A 35 -10.34 -13.92 17.23
N ILE A 36 -10.45 -14.02 15.91
CA ILE A 36 -11.69 -13.82 15.15
C ILE A 36 -12.02 -15.14 14.47
N PRO A 37 -12.97 -15.94 15.01
CA PRO A 37 -13.38 -17.18 14.37
C PRO A 37 -14.05 -16.89 13.02
N LYS A 38 -13.89 -17.82 12.08
CA LYS A 38 -14.70 -17.80 10.86
C LYS A 38 -16.17 -17.93 11.22
N THR A 39 -16.94 -16.90 10.90
CA THR A 39 -18.37 -16.82 11.20
C THR A 39 -19.11 -16.16 10.04
N THR A 40 -20.36 -16.57 9.82
CA THR A 40 -21.29 -15.91 8.89
C THR A 40 -22.26 -14.98 9.61
N ASP A 41 -22.24 -14.96 10.95
CA ASP A 41 -23.08 -14.07 11.74
C ASP A 41 -22.56 -12.63 11.65
N ARG A 42 -23.43 -11.74 11.18
CA ARG A 42 -23.08 -10.34 10.92
C ARG A 42 -22.90 -9.55 12.21
N GLU A 43 -23.69 -9.83 13.23
CA GLU A 43 -23.64 -9.09 14.50
C GLU A 43 -22.34 -9.43 15.25
N THR A 44 -22.03 -10.72 15.39
CA THR A 44 -20.74 -11.16 15.94
C THR A 44 -19.56 -10.56 15.19
N LEU A 45 -19.62 -10.48 13.85
CA LEU A 45 -18.53 -9.92 13.06
C LEU A 45 -18.37 -8.40 13.23
N GLU A 46 -19.48 -7.68 13.37
CA GLU A 46 -19.49 -6.23 13.66
C GLU A 46 -18.79 -5.95 15.00
N ASP A 47 -19.15 -6.69 16.05
CA ASP A 47 -18.57 -6.53 17.39
C ASP A 47 -17.07 -6.84 17.39
N LEU A 48 -16.65 -7.94 16.74
CA LEU A 48 -15.24 -8.30 16.62
C LEU A 48 -14.45 -7.29 15.78
N ALA A 49 -15.03 -6.71 14.73
CA ALA A 49 -14.39 -5.66 13.94
C ALA A 49 -14.22 -4.38 14.77
N ALA A 50 -15.22 -3.99 15.56
CA ALA A 50 -15.13 -2.85 16.47
C ALA A 50 -14.03 -3.06 17.52
N GLU A 51 -13.94 -4.26 18.11
CA GLU A 51 -12.88 -4.59 19.06
C GLU A 51 -11.50 -4.60 18.41
N ALA A 52 -11.38 -5.13 17.19
CA ALA A 52 -10.14 -5.11 16.40
C ALA A 52 -9.65 -3.66 16.17
N VAL A 53 -10.53 -2.76 15.75
CA VAL A 53 -10.20 -1.33 15.58
C VAL A 53 -9.76 -0.71 16.90
N ALA A 54 -10.45 -0.99 18.00
CA ALA A 54 -10.10 -0.45 19.31
C ALA A 54 -8.67 -0.84 19.74
N ARG A 55 -8.17 -2.00 19.28
CA ARG A 55 -6.79 -2.48 19.55
C ARG A 55 -5.74 -1.95 18.56
N CYS A 56 -6.12 -1.61 17.33
CA CYS A 56 -5.18 -1.21 16.27
C CYS A 56 -5.10 0.31 16.05
N TYR A 57 -6.19 1.03 16.28
CA TYR A 57 -6.29 2.44 15.95
C TYR A 57 -5.62 3.30 17.01
N HIS A 58 -4.43 3.80 16.69
CA HIS A 58 -3.68 4.76 17.49
C HIS A 58 -3.86 6.20 16.98
N ASP A 59 -3.75 6.37 15.67
CA ASP A 59 -3.87 7.64 14.94
C ASP A 59 -4.41 7.42 13.50
N PHE A 60 -4.61 8.51 12.76
CA PHE A 60 -5.08 8.50 11.36
C PHE A 60 -4.08 7.86 10.37
N VAL A 61 -2.88 7.52 10.82
CA VAL A 61 -1.86 6.79 10.05
C VAL A 61 -1.66 5.38 10.62
N SER A 62 -2.60 4.80 11.36
CA SER A 62 -2.43 3.45 11.94
C SER A 62 -2.30 2.36 10.88
N ASP A 63 -1.51 1.33 11.21
CA ASP A 63 -1.44 0.08 10.44
C ASP A 63 -2.34 -0.96 11.10
N ILE A 64 -3.03 -1.78 10.30
CA ILE A 64 -3.83 -2.91 10.77
C ILE A 64 -3.06 -4.19 10.51
N ASP A 65 -2.67 -4.87 11.59
CA ASP A 65 -1.98 -6.16 11.52
C ASP A 65 -3.04 -7.28 11.51
N ILE A 66 -3.23 -7.91 10.35
CA ILE A 66 -4.14 -9.05 10.21
C ILE A 66 -3.32 -10.30 9.93
N HIS A 67 -3.43 -11.29 10.82
CA HIS A 67 -2.88 -12.61 10.62
C HIS A 67 -4.01 -13.55 10.18
N VAL A 68 -3.86 -14.21 9.05
CA VAL A 68 -4.87 -15.14 8.55
C VAL A 68 -4.30 -16.55 8.58
N HIS A 69 -5.02 -17.45 9.24
CA HIS A 69 -4.67 -18.85 9.29
C HIS A 69 -5.41 -19.62 8.20
N VAL A 70 -4.64 -20.29 7.37
CA VAL A 70 -5.12 -20.99 6.18
C VAL A 70 -4.72 -22.47 6.28
N GLY A 71 -5.70 -23.35 6.08
CA GLY A 71 -5.48 -24.79 5.96
C GLY A 71 -5.42 -25.19 4.49
N LEU A 72 -4.26 -25.59 3.98
CA LEU A 72 -4.07 -25.99 2.59
C LEU A 72 -3.96 -27.51 2.45
N PRO A 73 -4.52 -28.11 1.39
CA PRO A 73 -4.30 -29.53 1.12
C PRO A 73 -2.82 -29.80 0.77
N PRO A 74 -2.28 -31.01 1.03
CA PRO A 74 -0.86 -31.33 0.82
C PRO A 74 -0.35 -31.05 -0.60
N GLU A 75 -1.23 -31.20 -1.60
CA GLU A 75 -0.93 -30.96 -3.02
C GLU A 75 -0.62 -29.47 -3.30
N THR A 76 -1.35 -28.54 -2.67
CA THR A 76 -1.13 -27.09 -2.80
C THR A 76 -0.02 -26.60 -1.87
N PHE A 77 0.14 -27.24 -0.71
CA PHE A 77 1.21 -26.92 0.23
C PHE A 77 2.62 -27.18 -0.34
N ALA A 78 2.73 -27.95 -1.43
CA ALA A 78 3.98 -28.20 -2.14
C ALA A 78 4.59 -26.94 -2.79
N ASP A 79 3.76 -25.94 -3.14
CA ASP A 79 4.21 -24.63 -3.61
C ASP A 79 3.39 -23.50 -2.95
N PRO A 80 3.72 -23.13 -1.70
CA PRO A 80 3.00 -22.09 -0.98
C PRO A 80 3.23 -20.70 -1.61
N GLU A 81 4.30 -20.49 -2.38
CA GLU A 81 4.57 -19.19 -3.00
C GLU A 81 3.53 -18.86 -4.06
N GLU A 82 3.10 -19.84 -4.87
CA GLU A 82 2.03 -19.65 -5.84
C GLU A 82 0.74 -19.20 -5.15
N TYR A 83 0.38 -19.84 -4.03
CA TYR A 83 -0.79 -19.46 -3.24
C TYR A 83 -0.67 -18.03 -2.67
N LEU A 84 0.47 -17.73 -2.05
CA LEU A 84 0.72 -16.44 -1.42
C LEU A 84 0.72 -15.29 -2.44
N SER A 85 1.13 -15.55 -3.68
CA SER A 85 1.09 -14.56 -4.76
C SER A 85 -0.32 -14.00 -5.04
N ARG A 86 -1.37 -14.71 -4.61
CA ARG A 86 -2.78 -14.45 -4.91
C ARG A 86 -3.52 -13.67 -3.83
N ILE A 87 -2.92 -12.57 -3.38
CA ILE A 87 -3.54 -11.65 -2.39
C ILE A 87 -4.87 -11.04 -2.89
N ASP A 88 -5.13 -11.05 -4.21
CA ASP A 88 -6.40 -10.69 -4.82
C ASP A 88 -7.59 -11.50 -4.27
N ARG A 89 -7.36 -12.78 -3.92
CA ARG A 89 -8.37 -13.67 -3.34
C ARG A 89 -8.88 -13.19 -1.99
N PHE A 90 -8.07 -12.42 -1.28
CA PHE A 90 -8.40 -11.83 0.01
C PHE A 90 -9.02 -10.42 -0.13
N GLY A 91 -9.36 -10.02 -1.36
CA GLY A 91 -10.01 -8.74 -1.67
C GLY A 91 -9.04 -7.59 -1.94
N PHE A 92 -7.74 -7.87 -2.13
CA PHE A 92 -6.71 -6.85 -2.36
C PHE A 92 -6.22 -6.84 -3.82
N ASP A 93 -6.98 -6.16 -4.67
CA ASP A 93 -6.70 -6.00 -6.10
C ASP A 93 -6.31 -4.55 -6.46
N GLY A 94 -6.07 -4.28 -7.75
CA GLY A 94 -5.72 -2.94 -8.25
C GLY A 94 -6.87 -1.92 -8.17
N SER A 95 -8.11 -2.36 -7.90
CA SER A 95 -9.26 -1.46 -7.75
C SER A 95 -9.21 -0.76 -6.39
N CYS A 96 -8.87 -1.49 -5.33
CA CYS A 96 -8.82 -0.98 -3.95
C CYS A 96 -7.41 -0.59 -3.49
N CYS A 97 -6.36 -1.24 -3.98
CA CYS A 97 -4.99 -0.99 -3.55
C CYS A 97 -4.37 0.18 -4.32
N LEU A 98 -3.70 1.07 -3.60
CA LEU A 98 -2.79 2.05 -4.20
C LEU A 98 -1.43 1.38 -4.46
N GLY A 99 -0.93 0.59 -3.50
CA GLY A 99 0.33 -0.14 -3.64
C GLY A 99 0.43 -1.29 -2.65
N LYS A 100 1.26 -2.28 -2.97
CA LYS A 100 1.50 -3.45 -2.13
C LYS A 100 2.89 -4.03 -2.33
N VAL A 101 3.45 -4.64 -1.28
CA VAL A 101 4.76 -5.28 -1.30
C VAL A 101 4.67 -6.61 -0.59
N PHE A 102 5.11 -7.68 -1.25
CA PHE A 102 5.25 -8.99 -0.61
C PHE A 102 6.64 -9.11 0.03
N VAL A 103 6.67 -9.44 1.32
CA VAL A 103 7.87 -9.70 2.10
C VAL A 103 7.97 -11.21 2.33
N LYS A 104 8.80 -11.87 1.50
CA LYS A 104 8.93 -13.33 1.47
C LYS A 104 9.31 -13.93 2.82
N ASP A 105 10.30 -13.34 3.50
CA ASP A 105 10.85 -13.88 4.76
C ASP A 105 9.82 -14.01 5.89
N SER A 106 8.75 -13.20 5.83
CA SER A 106 7.68 -13.18 6.83
C SER A 106 6.32 -13.61 6.27
N SER A 107 6.27 -14.11 5.03
CA SER A 107 5.01 -14.46 4.34
C SER A 107 3.93 -13.39 4.50
N MET A 108 4.29 -12.13 4.26
CA MET A 108 3.46 -10.97 4.59
C MET A 108 3.33 -10.03 3.40
N TYR A 109 2.12 -9.54 3.18
CA TYR A 109 1.88 -8.38 2.32
C TYR A 109 1.76 -7.13 3.14
N ARG A 110 2.52 -6.10 2.76
CA ARG A 110 2.25 -4.74 3.20
C ARG A 110 1.44 -4.02 2.15
N ILE A 111 0.34 -3.41 2.54
CA ILE A 111 -0.66 -2.88 1.61
C ILE A 111 -1.03 -1.47 2.03
N ILE A 112 -1.17 -0.57 1.05
CA ILE A 112 -1.86 0.70 1.20
C ILE A 112 -3.05 0.74 0.26
N LEU A 113 -4.23 1.00 0.82
CA LEU A 113 -5.47 1.17 0.08
C LEU A 113 -5.61 2.59 -0.44
N LYS A 114 -6.42 2.77 -1.49
CA LYS A 114 -6.74 4.10 -2.06
C LYS A 114 -7.54 5.00 -1.10
N ASN A 115 -8.13 4.44 -0.04
CA ASN A 115 -8.74 5.20 1.05
C ASN A 115 -7.74 5.59 2.14
N GLY A 116 -6.44 5.30 1.99
CA GLY A 116 -5.38 5.68 2.93
C GLY A 116 -5.17 4.71 4.09
N MET A 117 -5.98 3.66 4.22
CA MET A 117 -5.77 2.62 5.23
C MET A 117 -4.65 1.68 4.83
N ARG A 118 -3.98 1.11 5.83
CA ARG A 118 -2.76 0.33 5.65
C ARG A 118 -2.85 -0.98 6.42
N TYR A 119 -2.32 -2.03 5.81
CA TYR A 119 -2.39 -3.39 6.33
C TYR A 119 -1.03 -4.07 6.27
N ASP A 120 -0.66 -4.70 7.37
CA ASP A 120 0.33 -5.78 7.39
C ASP A 120 -0.47 -7.10 7.44
N PHE A 121 -0.60 -7.73 6.27
CA PHE A 121 -1.39 -8.94 6.06
C PHE A 121 -0.48 -10.17 6.06
N ILE A 122 -0.55 -10.95 7.14
CA ILE A 122 0.39 -12.04 7.44
C ILE A 122 -0.32 -13.37 7.24
N PHE A 123 0.35 -14.30 6.56
CA PHE A 123 -0.15 -15.65 6.35
C PHE A 123 0.47 -16.64 7.32
N ASP A 124 -0.37 -17.43 7.97
CA ASP A 124 0.05 -18.66 8.65
C ASP A 124 -0.57 -19.86 7.91
N LEU A 125 0.27 -20.57 7.16
CA LEU A 125 -0.13 -21.70 6.34
C LEU A 125 0.09 -23.00 7.11
N THR A 126 -0.94 -23.82 7.16
CA THR A 126 -0.89 -25.15 7.77
C THR A 126 -1.34 -26.20 6.77
N GLU A 127 -0.64 -27.34 6.75
CA GLU A 127 -1.08 -28.49 5.97
C GLU A 127 -2.33 -29.11 6.60
N ASP A 128 -3.33 -29.39 5.78
CA ASP A 128 -4.59 -30.02 6.18
C ASP A 128 -5.01 -31.09 5.16
N PRO A 129 -4.83 -32.39 5.48
CA PRO A 129 -5.25 -33.48 4.62
C PRO A 129 -6.77 -33.53 4.37
N HIS A 130 -7.56 -32.83 5.19
CA HIS A 130 -9.01 -32.76 5.08
C HIS A 130 -9.50 -31.45 4.46
N ALA A 131 -8.60 -30.52 4.12
CA ALA A 131 -8.98 -29.30 3.41
C ALA A 131 -9.57 -29.63 2.04
N GLU A 132 -10.57 -28.84 1.65
CA GLU A 132 -11.14 -28.92 0.32
C GLU A 132 -10.04 -28.68 -0.71
N LYS A 133 -10.00 -29.50 -1.77
CA LYS A 133 -9.05 -29.30 -2.85
C LYS A 133 -9.29 -27.94 -3.46
N LEU A 134 -8.28 -27.08 -3.39
CA LEU A 134 -8.30 -25.83 -4.12
C LEU A 134 -8.27 -26.18 -5.60
N PHE A 135 -9.39 -26.00 -6.30
CA PHE A 135 -9.41 -26.07 -7.76
C PHE A 135 -8.32 -25.14 -8.26
N LEU A 136 -7.52 -25.63 -9.23
CA LEU A 136 -6.46 -24.88 -9.91
C LEU A 136 -6.89 -23.43 -10.01
N LEU A 137 -6.20 -22.57 -9.27
CA LEU A 137 -6.57 -21.17 -9.19
C LEU A 137 -6.63 -20.69 -10.64
N PRO A 138 -7.77 -20.14 -11.11
CA PRO A 138 -7.82 -19.61 -12.45
C PRO A 138 -6.63 -18.65 -12.62
N PRO A 139 -5.96 -18.65 -13.78
CA PRO A 139 -4.80 -17.80 -14.01
C PRO A 139 -5.13 -16.39 -13.55
N ALA A 140 -4.16 -15.73 -12.90
CA ALA A 140 -4.34 -14.38 -12.38
C ALA A 140 -4.68 -13.42 -13.53
N GLU A 141 -5.95 -13.28 -13.84
CA GLU A 141 -6.45 -12.29 -14.79
C GLU A 141 -6.48 -10.94 -14.08
N ASP A 142 -5.31 -10.37 -13.81
CA ASP A 142 -5.24 -8.97 -13.38
C ASP A 142 -5.46 -8.06 -14.61
N THR A 143 -6.68 -8.12 -15.15
CA THR A 143 -7.16 -7.29 -16.28
C THR A 143 -7.15 -5.79 -15.95
N THR A 144 -6.99 -5.44 -14.67
CA THR A 144 -6.92 -4.06 -14.20
C THR A 144 -5.52 -3.47 -14.27
N ARG A 145 -4.47 -4.30 -14.38
CA ARG A 145 -3.09 -3.81 -14.38
C ARG A 145 -2.59 -3.46 -15.76
N PRO A 146 -2.17 -2.21 -15.99
CA PRO A 146 -1.50 -1.85 -17.22
C PRO A 146 -0.17 -2.60 -17.33
N THR A 147 -0.02 -3.37 -18.39
CA THR A 147 1.27 -3.96 -18.72
C THR A 147 2.21 -2.86 -19.20
N VAL A 148 3.29 -2.61 -18.46
CA VAL A 148 4.33 -1.66 -18.86
C VAL A 148 5.52 -2.44 -19.38
N LYS A 149 5.86 -2.23 -20.66
CA LYS A 149 6.94 -2.97 -21.31
C LYS A 149 8.26 -2.77 -20.57
N LEU A 150 8.92 -3.88 -20.22
CA LEU A 150 10.20 -3.91 -19.49
C LEU A 150 10.17 -3.25 -18.10
N TRP A 151 8.99 -3.02 -17.52
CA TRP A 151 8.82 -2.51 -16.17
C TRP A 151 7.82 -3.40 -15.42
N PRO A 152 8.29 -4.27 -14.51
CA PRO A 152 7.43 -5.20 -13.77
C PRO A 152 6.33 -4.48 -12.98
N ALA A 153 5.16 -5.09 -12.87
CA ALA A 153 4.02 -4.51 -12.14
C ALA A 153 4.33 -4.34 -10.64
N GLU A 154 5.19 -5.21 -10.10
CA GLU A 154 5.67 -5.17 -8.73
C GLU A 154 6.44 -3.89 -8.42
N ASN A 155 7.16 -3.32 -9.40
CA ASN A 155 7.82 -2.02 -9.21
C ASN A 155 6.79 -0.89 -9.08
N ILE A 156 5.67 -0.98 -9.80
CA ILE A 156 4.56 -0.02 -9.70
C ILE A 156 3.92 -0.10 -8.32
N ASP A 157 3.53 -1.32 -7.91
CA ASP A 157 2.92 -1.55 -6.59
C ASP A 157 3.85 -1.11 -5.45
N ARG A 158 5.15 -1.43 -5.56
CA ARG A 158 6.16 -1.01 -4.57
C ARG A 158 6.31 0.50 -4.51
N PHE A 159 6.43 1.17 -5.65
CA PHE A 159 6.59 2.63 -5.68
C PHE A 159 5.44 3.34 -4.95
N TRP A 160 4.20 2.93 -5.22
CA TRP A 160 3.03 3.54 -4.59
C TRP A 160 2.89 3.17 -3.11
N PHE A 161 3.27 1.94 -2.73
CA PHE A 161 3.36 1.56 -1.33
C PHE A 161 4.37 2.42 -0.57
N GLU A 162 5.61 2.53 -1.08
CA GLU A 162 6.68 3.31 -0.45
C GLU A 162 6.34 4.81 -0.40
N SER A 163 5.60 5.32 -1.39
CA SER A 163 5.10 6.70 -1.38
C SER A 163 4.15 6.95 -0.21
N GLY A 164 3.17 6.07 0.00
CA GLY A 164 2.27 6.13 1.15
C GLY A 164 3.01 5.95 2.48
N TYR A 165 3.97 5.02 2.52
CA TYR A 165 4.79 4.79 3.69
C TYR A 165 5.62 6.03 4.07
N ALA A 166 6.23 6.71 3.09
CA ALA A 166 6.98 7.94 3.31
C ALA A 166 6.09 9.04 3.92
N LEU A 167 4.85 9.20 3.44
CA LEU A 167 3.88 10.14 4.03
C LEU A 167 3.63 9.84 5.51
N THR A 168 3.46 8.57 5.87
CA THR A 168 3.18 8.22 7.27
C THR A 168 4.36 8.50 8.20
N ARG A 169 5.59 8.33 7.71
CA ARG A 169 6.80 8.70 8.46
C ARG A 169 6.91 10.21 8.59
N LEU A 170 6.59 10.94 7.53
CA LEU A 170 6.57 12.40 7.52
C LEU A 170 5.57 12.96 8.56
N TYR A 171 4.33 12.45 8.58
CA TYR A 171 3.28 12.88 9.51
C TYR A 171 3.43 12.37 10.95
N ARG A 172 4.40 11.47 11.21
CA ARG A 172 4.81 11.04 12.56
C ARG A 172 6.12 11.71 13.01
N ASP A 173 6.57 12.74 12.31
CA ASP A 173 7.83 13.44 12.57
C ASP A 173 9.08 12.56 12.50
N HIS A 174 9.01 11.40 11.85
CA HIS A 174 10.14 10.50 11.60
C HIS A 174 10.94 10.97 10.37
N TYR A 175 11.41 12.22 10.38
CA TYR A 175 11.96 12.89 9.20
C TYR A 175 13.14 12.18 8.55
N LEU A 176 14.04 11.56 9.33
CA LEU A 176 15.16 10.79 8.75
C LEU A 176 14.67 9.59 7.93
N GLN A 177 13.69 8.85 8.45
CA GLN A 177 13.10 7.70 7.76
C GLN A 177 12.28 8.17 6.56
N ALA A 178 11.52 9.25 6.70
CA ALA A 178 10.74 9.83 5.62
C ALA A 178 11.64 10.35 4.47
N ASP A 179 12.74 11.04 4.79
CA ASP A 179 13.68 11.53 3.79
C ASP A 179 14.42 10.39 3.08
N GLN A 180 14.86 9.37 3.83
CA GLN A 180 15.45 8.17 3.26
C GLN A 180 14.51 7.56 2.20
N GLN A 181 13.23 7.40 2.54
CA GLN A 181 12.24 6.86 1.63
C GLN A 181 11.96 7.78 0.44
N ALA A 182 11.86 9.10 0.66
CA ALA A 182 11.70 10.07 -0.41
C ALA A 182 12.87 10.03 -1.42
N ASN A 183 14.10 9.85 -0.96
CA ASN A 183 15.26 9.69 -1.84
C ASN A 183 15.21 8.36 -2.63
N LEU A 184 14.72 7.28 -2.02
CA LEU A 184 14.51 6.00 -2.72
C LEU A 184 13.44 6.15 -3.83
N LEU A 185 12.37 6.88 -3.59
CA LEU A 185 11.34 7.19 -4.60
C LEU A 185 11.92 8.00 -5.76
N LEU A 186 12.71 9.04 -5.50
CA LEU A 186 13.40 9.81 -6.55
C LEU A 186 14.35 8.92 -7.35
N ASN A 187 15.09 8.02 -6.69
CA ASN A 187 15.97 7.07 -7.37
C ASN A 187 15.18 6.09 -8.26
N GLU A 188 14.01 5.61 -7.82
CA GLU A 188 13.15 4.77 -8.65
C GLU A 188 12.70 5.50 -9.93
N THR A 189 12.45 6.82 -9.87
CA THR A 189 12.17 7.61 -11.09
C THR A 189 13.35 7.65 -12.06
N LEU A 190 14.59 7.67 -11.56
CA LEU A 190 15.80 7.61 -12.39
C LEU A 190 15.98 6.24 -13.04
N ILE A 191 15.71 5.17 -12.29
CA ILE A 191 15.74 3.78 -12.77
C ILE A 191 14.67 3.61 -13.86
N LEU A 192 13.45 4.09 -13.61
CA LEU A 192 12.35 4.07 -14.56
C LEU A 192 12.69 4.89 -15.81
N GLN A 193 13.12 6.15 -15.70
CA GLN A 193 13.57 6.98 -16.83
C GLN A 193 14.64 6.25 -17.64
N GLY A 194 15.49 5.51 -16.93
CA GLY A 194 16.62 4.80 -17.47
C GLY A 194 16.37 3.46 -18.13
N THR A 195 15.22 2.85 -17.88
CA THR A 195 14.88 1.53 -18.40
C THR A 195 14.59 1.62 -19.89
N PRO A 196 15.14 0.76 -20.76
CA PRO A 196 14.85 0.83 -22.20
C PRO A 196 13.35 0.75 -22.50
N THR A 197 12.89 1.47 -23.53
CA THR A 197 11.50 1.38 -24.01
C THR A 197 11.30 0.25 -25.04
N HIS A 198 12.40 -0.33 -25.54
CA HIS A 198 12.36 -1.44 -26.51
C HIS A 198 13.48 -2.47 -26.25
N PRO A 199 13.19 -3.79 -26.27
CA PRO A 199 14.15 -4.85 -25.95
C PRO A 199 15.27 -5.01 -26.98
N TYR A 200 15.11 -4.46 -28.19
CA TYR A 200 16.17 -4.40 -29.21
C TYR A 200 16.87 -3.04 -29.26
N ASN A 201 16.43 -2.07 -28.47
CA ASN A 201 17.12 -0.80 -28.27
C ASN A 201 18.03 -0.90 -27.05
N ILE A 202 18.74 -2.04 -26.95
CA ILE A 202 19.89 -2.29 -26.06
C ILE A 202 21.14 -1.62 -26.64
N ASN A 203 20.97 -0.58 -27.45
CA ASN A 203 22.08 0.32 -27.73
C ASN A 203 22.52 0.77 -26.35
N PHE A 204 23.72 0.36 -25.95
CA PHE A 204 24.43 0.86 -24.79
C PHE A 204 24.06 2.33 -24.65
N CYS A 205 23.12 2.65 -23.76
CA CYS A 205 22.73 4.03 -23.52
C CYS A 205 23.96 4.61 -22.85
N ARG A 206 24.92 5.06 -23.65
CA ARG A 206 25.93 6.03 -23.28
C ARG A 206 25.13 7.30 -23.04
N ARG A 207 24.45 7.34 -21.89
CA ARG A 207 23.75 8.53 -21.42
C ARG A 207 24.77 9.65 -21.47
N GLY A 208 24.45 10.64 -22.28
CA GLY A 208 25.38 11.71 -22.61
C GLY A 208 25.61 12.58 -21.38
N SER A 209 26.63 13.44 -21.46
CA SER A 209 26.98 14.43 -20.43
C SER A 209 25.93 15.52 -20.19
N GLN A 210 24.68 15.36 -20.66
CA GLN A 210 23.61 16.36 -20.64
C GLN A 210 22.20 15.81 -20.33
N ASP A 211 22.04 14.51 -20.03
CA ASP A 211 20.73 13.97 -19.67
C ASP A 211 20.29 14.54 -18.31
N VAL A 212 19.15 15.24 -18.29
CA VAL A 212 18.60 15.85 -17.08
C VAL A 212 17.67 14.84 -16.38
N PRO A 213 17.80 14.64 -15.06
CA PRO A 213 16.84 13.88 -14.28
C PRO A 213 15.42 14.42 -14.45
N GLU A 214 14.47 13.58 -14.85
CA GLU A 214 13.09 14.02 -15.10
C GLU A 214 12.41 14.58 -13.85
N TYR A 215 12.83 14.11 -12.67
CA TYR A 215 12.31 14.61 -11.40
C TYR A 215 12.72 16.07 -11.14
N SER A 216 13.86 16.55 -11.67
CA SER A 216 14.27 17.94 -11.47
C SER A 216 13.43 18.93 -12.28
N LEU A 217 12.57 18.44 -13.19
CA LEU A 217 11.63 19.26 -13.96
C LEU A 217 10.31 19.51 -13.22
N ALA A 218 10.04 18.75 -12.14
CA ALA A 218 8.88 19.02 -11.29
C ALA A 218 9.28 20.01 -10.19
N ASP A 219 8.48 21.05 -9.98
CA ASP A 219 8.72 22.04 -8.93
C ASP A 219 8.35 21.47 -7.55
N PRO A 220 9.31 21.23 -6.64
CA PRO A 220 9.00 20.77 -5.28
C PRO A 220 8.23 21.82 -4.46
N ASN A 221 8.21 23.09 -4.89
CA ASN A 221 7.41 24.15 -4.26
C ASN A 221 5.96 24.18 -4.72
N ALA A 222 5.61 23.42 -5.76
CA ALA A 222 4.22 23.22 -6.15
C ALA A 222 3.48 22.19 -5.26
N CYS A 223 4.17 21.56 -4.31
CA CYS A 223 3.53 20.68 -3.32
C CYS A 223 2.56 21.50 -2.44
N PRO A 224 1.26 21.19 -2.43
CA PRO A 224 0.28 21.99 -1.67
C PRO A 224 0.29 21.68 -0.17
N TYR A 225 0.88 20.56 0.24
CA TYR A 225 0.84 20.04 1.61
C TYR A 225 2.03 20.46 2.47
N ARG A 226 2.62 21.62 2.16
CA ARG A 226 3.80 22.12 2.85
C ARG A 226 3.42 22.77 4.18
N THR A 227 4.34 22.75 5.14
CA THR A 227 4.18 23.39 6.45
C THR A 227 5.28 24.43 6.68
N ASP A 228 5.19 25.17 7.78
CA ASP A 228 6.23 26.10 8.26
C ASP A 228 7.51 25.38 8.72
N ILE A 229 7.43 24.08 9.04
CA ILE A 229 8.58 23.24 9.42
C ILE A 229 9.45 22.97 8.17
N PRO A 230 10.70 23.48 8.10
CA PRO A 230 11.52 23.37 6.89
C PRO A 230 11.84 21.92 6.50
N GLY A 231 12.13 21.06 7.48
CA GLY A 231 12.41 19.65 7.26
C GLY A 231 11.21 18.91 6.67
N PHE A 232 10.01 19.18 7.19
CA PHE A 232 8.77 18.62 6.66
C PHE A 232 8.57 19.05 5.21
N SER A 233 8.58 20.35 4.94
CA SER A 233 8.34 20.92 3.61
C SER A 233 9.34 20.45 2.56
N HIS A 234 10.61 20.27 2.95
CA HIS A 234 11.64 19.72 2.08
C HIS A 234 11.35 18.27 1.68
N ILE A 235 11.02 17.41 2.64
CA ILE A 235 10.70 16.00 2.40
C ILE A 235 9.40 15.87 1.60
N ALA A 236 8.37 16.65 1.94
CA ALA A 236 7.13 16.74 1.18
C ALA A 236 7.41 17.09 -0.30
N GLY A 237 8.24 18.11 -0.56
CA GLY A 237 8.66 18.46 -1.91
C GLY A 237 9.25 17.28 -2.69
N LYS A 238 10.12 16.48 -2.06
CA LYS A 238 10.70 15.28 -2.69
C LYS A 238 9.64 14.21 -3.02
N ILE A 239 8.75 13.89 -2.09
CA ILE A 239 7.68 12.89 -2.30
C ILE A 239 6.75 13.34 -3.43
N TYR A 240 6.34 14.61 -3.42
CA TYR A 240 5.53 15.21 -4.48
C TYR A 240 6.20 15.10 -5.85
N THR A 241 7.45 15.56 -5.94
CA THR A 241 8.25 15.52 -7.16
C THR A 241 8.40 14.09 -7.68
N ALA A 242 8.67 13.12 -6.81
CA ALA A 242 8.77 11.71 -7.19
C ALA A 242 7.43 11.18 -7.74
N ALA A 243 6.32 11.38 -7.03
CA ALA A 243 5.01 10.87 -7.41
C ALA A 243 4.54 11.39 -8.78
N VAL A 244 4.61 12.70 -9.00
CA VAL A 244 4.23 13.34 -10.28
C VAL A 244 5.12 12.84 -11.43
N THR A 245 6.43 12.74 -11.17
CA THR A 245 7.39 12.31 -12.19
C THR A 245 7.21 10.85 -12.56
N TYR A 246 7.00 9.97 -11.57
CA TYR A 246 6.80 8.55 -11.79
C TYR A 246 5.57 8.28 -12.65
N ASP A 247 4.43 8.88 -12.31
CA ASP A 247 3.20 8.77 -13.09
C ASP A 247 3.40 9.27 -14.52
N ARG A 248 4.03 10.44 -14.70
CA ARG A 248 4.34 10.98 -16.03
C ARG A 248 5.19 10.02 -16.87
N LEU A 249 6.22 9.42 -16.26
CA LEU A 249 7.12 8.47 -16.94
C LEU A 249 6.41 7.18 -17.31
N ILE A 250 5.56 6.64 -16.43
CA ILE A 250 4.78 5.44 -16.74
C ILE A 250 3.73 5.71 -17.81
N THR A 251 2.95 6.80 -17.71
CA THR A 251 1.94 7.13 -18.72
C THR A 251 2.57 7.31 -20.11
N ARG A 252 3.79 7.87 -20.22
CA ARG A 252 4.52 7.93 -21.49
C ARG A 252 4.85 6.55 -22.08
N ARG A 253 5.12 5.55 -21.23
CA ARG A 253 5.44 4.17 -21.65
C ARG A 253 4.19 3.33 -21.94
N SER A 254 3.12 3.57 -21.19
CA SER A 254 1.84 2.89 -21.30
C SER A 254 0.72 3.92 -21.17
N PRO A 255 0.21 4.47 -22.29
CA PRO A 255 -0.85 5.48 -22.26
C PRO A 255 -2.16 5.00 -21.61
N ALA A 256 -2.37 3.69 -21.54
CA ALA A 256 -3.50 3.06 -20.86
C ALA A 256 -3.34 2.98 -19.33
N TYR A 257 -2.14 3.29 -18.79
CA TYR A 257 -1.91 3.31 -17.36
C TYR A 257 -2.74 4.43 -16.69
N PRO A 258 -3.62 4.08 -15.73
CA PRO A 258 -4.36 5.08 -14.98
C PRO A 258 -3.42 5.79 -14.03
N GLN A 259 -3.41 7.12 -14.07
CA GLN A 259 -2.61 7.93 -13.16
C GLN A 259 -3.02 7.67 -11.70
N GLN A 260 -2.05 7.33 -10.86
CA GLN A 260 -2.27 6.96 -9.45
C GLN A 260 -1.93 8.11 -8.50
N HIS A 261 -1.18 9.13 -8.93
CA HIS A 261 -0.80 10.26 -8.06
C HIS A 261 -2.02 10.96 -7.45
N GLN A 262 -3.16 10.97 -8.14
CA GLN A 262 -4.42 11.53 -7.62
C GLN A 262 -4.92 10.79 -6.38
N ASN A 263 -4.80 9.46 -6.36
CA ASN A 263 -5.16 8.65 -5.18
C ASN A 263 -4.20 8.95 -4.01
N LEU A 264 -2.89 9.03 -4.29
CA LEU A 264 -1.90 9.43 -3.27
C LEU A 264 -2.20 10.83 -2.72
N PHE A 265 -2.54 11.80 -3.56
CA PHE A 265 -2.85 13.17 -3.12
C PHE A 265 -4.15 13.24 -2.32
N ALA A 266 -5.17 12.46 -2.67
CA ALA A 266 -6.37 12.37 -1.85
C ALA A 266 -6.06 11.82 -0.44
N ILE A 267 -5.18 10.82 -0.34
CA ILE A 267 -4.71 10.29 0.96
C ILE A 267 -3.91 11.35 1.71
N TRP A 268 -3.02 12.05 1.00
CA TRP A 268 -2.19 13.10 1.58
C TRP A 268 -3.03 14.24 2.13
N GLU A 269 -4.05 14.70 1.39
CA GLU A 269 -5.02 15.68 1.87
C GLU A 269 -5.64 15.23 3.19
N ALA A 270 -6.15 14.00 3.26
CA ALA A 270 -6.76 13.47 4.47
C ALA A 270 -5.77 13.44 5.66
N TYR A 271 -4.53 13.00 5.43
CA TYR A 271 -3.48 13.03 6.46
C TYR A 271 -3.15 14.46 6.90
N HIS A 272 -3.11 15.41 5.95
CA HIS A 272 -2.79 16.81 6.23
C HIS A 272 -3.87 17.45 7.10
N GLN A 273 -5.15 17.27 6.76
CA GLN A 273 -6.26 17.83 7.53
C GLN A 273 -6.27 17.26 8.96
N ASN A 274 -6.13 15.93 9.12
CA ASN A 274 -6.05 15.32 10.45
C ASN A 274 -4.83 15.77 11.26
N TYR A 275 -3.71 16.05 10.58
CA TYR A 275 -2.52 16.58 11.22
C TYR A 275 -2.72 18.01 11.73
N LEU A 276 -3.33 18.88 10.92
CA LEU A 276 -3.63 20.26 11.31
C LEU A 276 -4.62 20.31 12.48
N GLU A 277 -5.70 19.51 12.43
CA GLU A 277 -6.65 19.41 13.55
C GLU A 277 -5.97 19.00 14.85
N ARG A 278 -5.04 18.04 14.79
CA ARG A 278 -4.23 17.63 15.95
C ARG A 278 -3.33 18.75 16.45
N MET A 279 -2.73 19.52 15.54
CA MET A 279 -1.88 20.67 15.89
C MET A 279 -2.67 21.81 16.51
N ASP A 280 -3.92 22.05 16.09
CA ASP A 280 -4.78 23.11 16.65
C ASP A 280 -5.33 22.77 18.04
N ILE A 281 -5.49 21.48 18.36
CA ILE A 281 -5.93 21.03 19.69
C ILE A 281 -4.81 21.18 20.74
N LEU A 282 -3.54 20.98 20.37
CA LEU A 282 -2.38 21.04 21.27
C LEU A 282 -2.14 22.40 21.97
N PRO A 283 -2.28 23.58 21.33
CA PRO A 283 -2.09 24.87 21.99
C PRO A 283 -3.24 25.25 22.94
N SER A 284 -4.40 24.58 22.89
CA SER A 284 -5.53 24.89 23.78
C SER A 284 -5.52 24.13 25.13
N GLN A 285 -4.57 23.20 25.32
CA GLN A 285 -4.39 22.46 26.58
C GLN A 285 -3.14 22.89 27.37
N ILE A 286 -2.46 23.95 26.92
CA ILE A 286 -1.34 24.57 27.62
C ILE A 286 -1.68 26.06 27.78
N ASP A 287 -2.66 26.35 28.63
CA ASP A 287 -2.72 27.63 29.35
C ASP A 287 -2.49 27.33 30.84
N PRO A 288 -1.66 28.13 31.53
CA PRO A 288 -1.05 27.84 32.84
C PRO A 288 -2.02 27.76 34.03
#